data_AF-A0A218UMB3-F1
#
_entry.id   AF-A0A218UMB3-F1
#
_cell.length_a   1.000
_cell.length_b   1.000
_cell.length_c   1.000
_cell.angle_alpha   90.00
_cell.angle_beta   90.00
_cell.angle_gamma   90.00
#
_symmetry.space_group_name_H-M   'P 1'
#
loop_
_entity.id
_entity.type
_entity.pdbx_description
1 polymer ?
#
loop_
_entity_poly.entity_id
_entity_poly.type
_entity_poly.pdbx_seq_one_letter_code
_entity_poly.pdbx_strand_id
1 'polypeptide(L)'
;MDLKDKFTALTIDDYCASLTNDTPHIIYADNAMKLEGNFVSPEDWIDFSNINVEKADKQRNNSLALKALINSILSQTANDMRKQCEMVNNAFRNRVKEVKDAKHKLETLLAMVMDETASQEKNIAALKKAITDKEGPVKVAQTRLEARNHRPNVELCYDTVHSSLMSEVQEITKNIQRQVEMMQEENL
;
A
#
# COMPACT_ATOMS: atom_id res chain seq x y z
N MET A 1 17.13 54.67 17.85
CA MET A 1 16.92 56.03 18.37
C MET A 1 18.04 56.33 19.35
N ASP A 2 18.07 55.68 20.53
CA ASP A 2 19.16 55.82 21.52
C ASP A 2 20.59 55.73 20.94
N LEU A 3 20.93 54.70 20.17
CA LEU A 3 22.26 54.58 19.55
C LEU A 3 22.66 55.81 18.71
N LYS A 4 21.72 56.38 17.95
CA LYS A 4 21.96 57.58 17.14
C LYS A 4 22.22 58.80 18.03
N ASP A 5 21.49 58.90 19.13
CA ASP A 5 21.61 59.98 20.10
C ASP A 5 22.98 59.90 20.82
N LYS A 6 23.42 58.68 21.19
CA LYS A 6 24.77 58.43 21.74
C LYS A 6 25.89 58.82 20.78
N PHE A 7 25.78 58.47 19.49
CA PHE A 7 26.77 58.87 18.48
C PHE A 7 26.82 60.38 18.29
N THR A 8 25.67 61.04 18.33
CA THR A 8 25.59 62.50 18.22
C THR A 8 26.26 63.17 19.42
N ALA A 9 26.01 62.68 20.64
CA ALA A 9 26.67 63.15 21.85
C ALA A 9 28.20 62.97 21.77
N LEU A 10 28.67 61.78 21.38
CA LEU A 10 30.11 61.51 21.20
C LEU A 10 30.77 62.46 20.19
N THR A 11 30.09 62.75 19.08
CA THR A 11 30.61 63.69 18.06
C THR A 11 30.78 65.10 18.63
N ILE A 12 29.84 65.54 19.48
CA ILE A 12 29.92 66.83 20.18
C ILE A 12 31.08 66.81 21.17
N ASP A 13 31.23 65.72 21.94
CA ASP A 13 32.30 65.57 22.93
C ASP A 13 33.69 65.52 22.28
N ASP A 14 33.84 64.83 21.14
CA ASP A 14 35.08 64.79 20.35
C ASP A 14 35.46 66.18 19.83
N TYR A 15 34.47 66.94 19.34
CA TYR A 15 34.68 68.33 18.95
C TYR A 15 35.15 69.17 20.14
N CYS A 16 34.47 69.09 21.28
CA CYS A 16 34.85 69.79 22.50
C CYS A 16 36.26 69.42 22.98
N ALA A 17 36.63 68.14 22.92
CA ALA A 17 37.96 67.64 23.30
C ALA A 17 39.08 68.19 22.39
N SER A 18 38.76 68.54 21.14
CA SER A 18 39.71 69.12 20.19
C SER A 18 39.97 70.62 20.39
N LEU A 19 39.15 71.31 21.19
CA LEU A 19 39.28 72.75 21.43
C LEU A 19 40.48 73.08 22.32
N THR A 20 41.21 74.11 21.92
CA THR A 20 42.35 74.70 22.64
C THR A 20 42.23 76.24 22.66
N ASN A 21 43.03 76.92 23.49
CA ASN A 21 43.00 78.39 23.58
C ASN A 21 43.29 79.09 22.24
N ASP A 22 44.02 78.44 21.34
CA ASP A 22 44.39 78.98 20.03
C ASP A 22 43.41 78.56 18.92
N THR A 23 42.30 77.91 19.26
CA THR A 23 41.32 77.46 18.26
C THR A 23 40.58 78.65 17.68
N PRO A 24 40.58 78.83 16.34
CA PRO A 24 39.89 79.95 15.71
C PRO A 24 38.38 79.86 15.94
N HIS A 25 37.72 81.02 16.06
CA HIS A 25 36.26 81.14 16.24
C HIS A 25 35.69 80.63 17.57
N ILE A 26 36.49 80.48 18.63
CA ILE A 26 35.95 80.43 20.00
C ILE A 26 35.31 81.78 20.35
N ILE A 27 34.10 81.78 20.90
CA ILE A 27 33.31 82.99 21.17
C ILE A 27 32.79 82.99 22.61
N TYR A 28 32.50 84.19 23.15
CA TYR A 28 31.65 84.31 24.32
C TYR A 28 30.21 83.96 23.91
N ALA A 29 29.71 82.83 24.40
CA ALA A 29 28.34 82.41 24.11
C ALA A 29 27.33 83.21 24.96
N ASP A 30 26.39 83.88 24.31
CA ASP A 30 25.26 84.52 24.98
C ASP A 30 24.42 83.47 25.72
N ASN A 31 24.09 83.73 26.98
CA ASN A 31 23.31 82.83 27.84
C ASN A 31 23.96 81.45 28.08
N ALA A 32 25.30 81.33 28.03
CA ALA A 32 26.02 80.06 28.26
C ALA A 32 25.64 79.31 29.57
N MET A 33 25.15 80.04 30.58
CA MET A 33 24.74 79.47 31.87
C MET A 33 23.25 79.13 31.96
N LYS A 34 22.46 79.34 30.90
CA LYS A 34 21.02 79.07 30.91
C LYS A 34 20.76 77.57 30.66
N LEU A 35 20.28 76.88 31.68
CA LEU A 35 19.83 75.50 31.58
C LEU A 35 18.45 75.45 30.92
N GLU A 36 18.39 75.23 29.60
CA GLU A 36 17.15 74.96 28.88
C GLU A 36 17.04 73.47 28.53
N GLY A 37 15.94 72.82 28.94
CA GLY A 37 15.65 71.42 28.63
C GLY A 37 15.40 70.54 29.86
N ASN A 38 15.04 69.28 29.59
CA ASN A 38 14.89 68.25 30.62
C ASN A 38 16.24 67.52 30.76
N PHE A 39 17.01 67.88 31.79
CA PHE A 39 18.26 67.22 32.10
C PHE A 39 17.99 65.92 32.87
N VAL A 40 18.74 64.87 32.55
CA VAL A 40 18.77 63.62 33.31
C VAL A 40 20.02 63.59 34.18
N SER A 41 19.94 62.98 35.36
CA SER A 41 21.14 62.75 36.17
C SER A 41 22.06 61.74 35.48
N PRO A 42 23.37 61.75 35.78
CA PRO A 42 24.28 60.69 35.33
C PRO A 42 23.76 59.29 35.70
N GLU A 43 23.16 59.15 36.88
CA GLU A 43 22.55 57.91 37.36
C GLU A 43 21.37 57.48 36.46
N ASP A 44 20.44 58.38 36.14
CA ASP A 44 19.32 58.10 35.23
C ASP A 44 19.79 57.72 33.82
N TRP A 45 20.87 58.36 33.33
CA TRP A 45 21.46 58.05 32.02
C TRP A 45 22.11 56.65 32.00
N ILE A 46 22.80 56.28 33.09
CA ILE A 46 23.39 54.94 33.25
C ILE A 46 22.27 53.90 33.29
N ASP A 47 21.23 54.12 34.10
CA ASP A 47 20.10 53.21 34.23
C ASP A 47 19.37 53.02 32.90
N PHE A 48 19.11 54.11 32.16
CA PHE A 48 18.49 54.02 30.84
C PHE A 48 19.34 53.20 29.85
N SER A 49 20.67 53.41 29.87
CA SER A 49 21.60 52.68 29.01
C SER A 49 21.64 51.19 29.37
N ASN A 50 21.70 50.86 30.66
CA ASN A 50 21.70 49.49 31.15
C ASN A 50 20.39 48.77 30.79
N ILE A 51 19.24 49.42 30.95
CA ILE A 51 17.94 48.88 30.53
C ILE A 51 17.92 48.55 29.03
N ASN A 52 18.51 49.40 28.18
CA ASN A 52 18.58 49.14 26.75
C ASN A 52 19.50 47.96 26.42
N VAL A 53 20.63 47.82 27.11
CA VAL A 53 21.54 46.66 26.99
C VAL A 53 20.82 45.39 27.41
N GLU A 54 20.17 45.36 28.57
CA GLU A 54 19.41 44.20 29.05
C GLU A 54 18.28 43.80 28.08
N LYS A 55 17.56 44.78 27.53
CA LYS A 55 16.54 44.53 26.50
C LYS A 55 17.16 43.92 25.25
N ALA A 56 18.29 44.46 24.77
CA ALA A 56 18.98 43.94 23.60
C ALA A 56 19.46 42.49 23.82
N ASP A 57 20.05 42.20 24.98
CA ASP A 57 20.49 40.86 25.35
C ASP A 57 19.33 39.88 25.47
N LYS A 58 18.21 40.30 26.06
CA LYS A 58 16.99 39.49 26.13
C LYS A 58 16.47 39.17 24.73
N GLN A 59 16.41 40.15 23.82
CA GLN A 59 15.96 39.91 22.44
C GLN A 59 16.92 39.02 21.65
N ARG A 60 18.23 39.19 21.85
CA ARG A 60 19.25 38.31 21.27
C ARG A 60 19.06 36.86 21.74
N ASN A 61 18.91 36.65 23.05
CA ASN A 61 18.70 35.31 23.62
C ASN A 61 17.39 34.67 23.13
N ASN A 62 16.30 35.45 23.08
CA ASN A 62 15.03 34.98 22.53
C ASN A 62 15.16 34.57 21.05
N SER A 63 15.89 35.35 20.25
CA SER A 63 16.11 35.07 18.83
C SER A 63 16.93 33.79 18.62
N LEU A 64 17.96 33.57 19.46
CA LEU A 64 18.75 32.34 19.44
C LEU A 64 17.91 31.12 19.82
N ALA A 65 17.10 31.23 20.87
CA ALA A 65 16.20 30.15 21.29
C ALA A 65 15.17 29.82 20.20
N LEU A 66 14.56 30.83 19.58
CA LEU A 66 13.61 30.65 18.49
C LEU A 66 14.28 29.97 17.27
N LYS A 67 15.49 30.40 16.90
CA LYS A 67 16.24 29.78 15.80
C LYS A 67 16.57 28.32 16.09
N ALA A 68 16.96 27.99 17.31
CA ALA A 68 17.21 26.61 17.72
C ALA A 68 15.94 25.75 17.62
N LEU A 69 14.80 26.28 18.07
CA LEU A 69 13.51 25.61 17.94
C LEU A 69 13.11 25.38 16.48
N ILE A 70 13.24 26.38 15.63
CA ILE A 70 12.94 26.27 14.19
C ILE A 70 13.82 25.19 13.54
N ASN A 71 15.13 25.20 13.80
CA ASN A 71 16.04 24.20 13.27
C ASN A 71 15.68 22.78 13.73
N SER A 72 15.27 22.64 15.00
CA SER A 72 14.81 21.35 15.55
C SER A 72 13.56 20.85 14.83
N ILE A 73 12.56 21.72 14.66
CA ILE A 73 11.32 21.39 13.96
C ILE A 73 11.60 21.00 12.51
N LEU A 74 12.41 21.78 11.78
CA LEU A 74 12.77 21.49 10.39
C LEU A 74 13.47 20.13 10.27
N SER A 75 14.42 19.84 11.16
CA SER A 75 15.12 18.55 11.20
C SER A 75 14.15 17.39 11.47
N GLN A 76 13.28 17.56 12.46
CA GLN A 76 12.27 16.56 12.82
C GLN A 76 11.30 16.30 11.66
N THR A 77 10.75 17.34 11.05
CA THR A 77 9.85 17.23 9.90
C THR A 77 10.52 16.54 8.72
N ALA A 78 11.77 16.90 8.40
CA ALA A 78 12.51 16.25 7.31
C ALA A 78 12.74 14.75 7.58
N ASN A 79 13.03 14.38 8.83
CA ASN A 79 13.20 12.99 9.23
C ASN A 79 11.89 12.21 9.18
N ASP A 80 10.79 12.80 9.65
CA ASP A 80 9.47 12.17 9.63
C ASP A 80 8.97 11.97 8.20
N MET A 81 9.17 12.96 7.32
CA MET A 81 8.86 12.82 5.89
C MET A 81 9.65 11.68 5.24
N ARG A 82 10.94 11.55 5.57
CA ARG A 82 11.77 10.45 5.03
C ARG A 82 11.29 9.09 5.52
N LYS A 83 11.04 8.95 6.83
CA LYS A 83 10.49 7.72 7.43
C LYS A 83 9.15 7.34 6.81
N GLN A 84 8.27 8.32 6.62
CA GLN A 84 6.96 8.08 6.02
C GLN A 84 7.08 7.63 4.56
N CYS A 85 7.97 8.26 3.79
CA CYS A 85 8.27 7.86 2.42
C CYS A 85 8.79 6.41 2.36
N GLU A 86 9.72 6.04 3.22
CA GLU A 86 10.26 4.68 3.31
C GLU A 86 9.17 3.67 3.71
N MET A 87 8.36 3.98 4.72
CA MET A 87 7.26 3.14 5.20
C MET A 87 6.24 2.88 4.10
N VAL A 88 5.77 3.93 3.41
CA VAL A 88 4.78 3.81 2.33
C VAL A 88 5.36 3.04 1.15
N ASN A 89 6.60 3.31 0.76
CA ASN A 89 7.25 2.59 -0.34
C ASN A 89 7.47 1.10 -0.02
N ASN A 90 7.82 0.77 1.23
CA ASN A 90 7.90 -0.62 1.69
C ASN A 90 6.54 -1.30 1.64
N ALA A 91 5.49 -0.68 2.19
CA ALA A 91 4.13 -1.21 2.17
C ALA A 91 3.62 -1.42 0.74
N PHE A 92 3.89 -0.47 -0.17
CA PHE A 92 3.52 -0.57 -1.57
C PHE A 92 4.24 -1.72 -2.27
N ARG A 93 5.57 -1.86 -2.08
CA ARG A 93 6.34 -3.00 -2.63
C ARG A 93 5.81 -4.34 -2.14
N ASN A 94 5.46 -4.45 -0.85
CA ASN A 94 4.87 -5.66 -0.29
C ASN A 94 3.52 -5.97 -0.92
N ARG A 95 2.63 -4.97 -1.07
CA ARG A 95 1.33 -5.17 -1.72
C ARG A 95 1.47 -5.59 -3.19
N VAL A 96 2.41 -5.00 -3.93
CA VAL A 96 2.71 -5.43 -5.31
C VAL A 96 3.14 -6.89 -5.34
N LYS A 97 3.98 -7.33 -4.40
CA LYS A 97 4.40 -8.73 -4.29
C LYS A 97 3.21 -9.65 -3.97
N GLU A 98 2.41 -9.32 -2.96
CA GLU A 98 1.22 -10.08 -2.58
C GLU A 98 0.25 -10.29 -3.75
N VAL A 99 -0.03 -9.22 -4.51
CA VAL A 99 -0.93 -9.28 -5.68
C VAL A 99 -0.34 -10.14 -6.79
N LYS A 100 0.97 -10.03 -7.06
CA LYS A 100 1.65 -10.89 -8.06
C LYS A 100 1.60 -12.36 -7.66
N ASP A 101 1.88 -12.66 -6.40
CA ASP A 101 1.86 -14.03 -5.87
C ASP A 101 0.44 -14.61 -5.92
N ALA A 102 -0.58 -13.82 -5.55
CA ALA A 102 -1.98 -14.23 -5.65
C ALA A 102 -2.41 -14.48 -7.11
N LYS A 103 -2.04 -13.59 -8.03
CA LYS A 103 -2.29 -13.76 -9.46
C LYS A 103 -1.66 -15.06 -9.97
N HIS A 104 -0.38 -15.29 -9.66
CA HIS A 104 0.32 -16.49 -10.11
C HIS A 104 -0.35 -17.78 -9.60
N LYS A 105 -0.78 -17.79 -8.33
CA LYS A 105 -1.54 -18.92 -7.77
C LYS A 105 -2.85 -19.15 -8.52
N LEU A 106 -3.59 -18.09 -8.85
CA LEU A 106 -4.83 -18.20 -9.62
C LEU A 106 -4.59 -18.70 -11.04
N GLU A 107 -3.53 -18.25 -11.72
CA GLU A 107 -3.15 -18.74 -13.05
C GLU A 107 -2.81 -20.24 -13.02
N THR A 108 -2.06 -20.68 -12.00
CA THR A 108 -1.75 -22.11 -11.81
C THR A 108 -3.00 -22.94 -11.54
N LEU A 109 -3.88 -22.48 -10.65
CA LEU A 109 -5.14 -23.19 -10.36
C LEU A 109 -6.06 -23.23 -11.58
N LEU A 110 -6.13 -22.16 -12.35
CA LEU A 110 -6.90 -22.12 -13.60
C LEU A 110 -6.38 -23.17 -14.59
N ALA A 111 -5.05 -23.26 -14.78
CA ALA A 111 -4.46 -24.26 -15.65
C ALA A 111 -4.78 -25.69 -15.20
N MET A 112 -4.72 -25.96 -13.89
CA MET A 112 -5.09 -27.27 -13.33
C MET A 112 -6.56 -27.62 -13.55
N VAL A 113 -7.48 -26.67 -13.31
CA VAL A 113 -8.92 -26.89 -13.51
C VAL A 113 -9.26 -27.09 -14.98
N MET A 114 -8.59 -26.36 -15.89
CA MET A 114 -8.77 -26.55 -17.33
C MET A 114 -8.31 -27.94 -17.78
N ASP A 115 -7.17 -28.41 -17.28
CA ASP A 115 -6.67 -29.76 -17.58
C ASP A 115 -7.61 -30.85 -17.05
N GLU A 116 -8.08 -30.71 -15.81
CA GLU A 116 -9.06 -31.62 -15.22
C GLU A 116 -10.37 -31.63 -16.01
N THR A 117 -10.87 -30.46 -16.41
CA THR A 117 -12.10 -30.35 -17.22
C THR A 117 -11.93 -31.05 -18.57
N ALA A 118 -10.81 -30.83 -19.26
CA ALA A 118 -10.52 -31.51 -20.52
C ALA A 118 -10.41 -33.04 -20.35
N SER A 119 -9.85 -33.50 -19.24
CA SER A 119 -9.79 -34.92 -18.87
C SER A 119 -11.19 -35.50 -18.66
N GLN A 120 -12.05 -34.80 -17.92
CA GLN A 120 -13.43 -35.22 -17.67
C GLN A 120 -14.27 -35.23 -18.96
N GLU A 121 -14.13 -34.23 -19.82
CA GLU A 121 -14.79 -34.21 -21.14
C GLU A 121 -14.42 -35.44 -21.98
N LYS A 122 -13.14 -35.84 -21.94
CA LYS A 122 -12.65 -37.04 -22.61
C LYS A 122 -13.22 -38.32 -21.98
N ASN A 123 -13.34 -38.39 -20.66
CA ASN A 123 -13.95 -39.52 -19.96
C ASN A 123 -15.42 -39.68 -20.33
N ILE A 124 -16.19 -38.60 -20.30
CA ILE A 124 -17.60 -38.58 -20.74
C ILE A 124 -17.72 -39.07 -22.19
N ALA A 125 -16.87 -38.58 -23.09
CA ALA A 125 -16.88 -39.02 -24.48
C ALA A 125 -16.57 -40.52 -24.62
N ALA A 126 -15.63 -41.04 -23.84
CA ALA A 126 -15.28 -42.46 -23.82
C ALA A 126 -16.42 -43.32 -23.24
N LEU A 127 -17.10 -42.87 -22.18
CA LEU A 127 -18.26 -43.55 -21.59
C LEU A 127 -19.42 -43.61 -22.58
N LYS A 128 -19.75 -42.48 -23.24
CA LYS A 128 -20.79 -42.44 -24.28
C LYS A 128 -20.51 -43.45 -25.38
N LYS A 129 -19.28 -43.47 -25.90
CA LYS A 129 -18.87 -44.43 -26.92
C LYS A 129 -18.99 -45.87 -26.42
N ALA A 130 -18.52 -46.15 -25.20
CA ALA A 130 -18.57 -47.50 -24.62
C ALA A 130 -20.02 -48.01 -24.42
N ILE A 131 -20.97 -47.11 -24.14
CA ILE A 131 -22.41 -47.44 -24.08
C ILE A 131 -22.93 -47.77 -25.48
N THR A 132 -22.69 -46.88 -26.46
CA THR A 132 -23.12 -47.09 -27.85
C THR A 132 -22.56 -48.38 -28.44
N ASP A 133 -21.28 -48.69 -28.21
CA ASP A 133 -20.62 -49.90 -28.70
C ASP A 133 -21.28 -51.20 -28.15
N LYS A 134 -22.00 -51.13 -27.02
CA LYS A 134 -22.72 -52.28 -26.42
C LYS A 134 -24.15 -52.45 -26.92
N GLU A 135 -24.75 -51.45 -27.57
CA GLU A 135 -26.12 -51.53 -28.10
C GLU A 135 -26.27 -52.66 -29.13
N GLY A 136 -25.28 -52.83 -30.01
CA GLY A 136 -25.27 -53.91 -31.01
C GLY A 136 -25.25 -55.30 -30.37
N PRO A 137 -24.25 -55.62 -29.54
CA PRO A 137 -24.16 -56.90 -28.83
C PRO A 137 -25.41 -57.26 -28.03
N VAL A 138 -25.94 -56.34 -27.22
CA VAL A 138 -27.14 -56.63 -26.41
C VAL A 138 -28.36 -56.89 -27.29
N LYS A 139 -28.52 -56.13 -28.37
CA LYS A 139 -29.62 -56.33 -29.34
C LYS A 139 -29.53 -57.70 -30.00
N VAL A 140 -28.33 -58.13 -30.40
CA VAL A 140 -28.12 -59.46 -30.99
C VAL A 140 -28.46 -60.57 -29.99
N ALA A 141 -28.00 -60.45 -28.75
CA ALA A 141 -28.29 -61.44 -27.70
C ALA A 141 -29.79 -61.52 -27.39
N GLN A 142 -30.47 -60.37 -27.28
CA GLN A 142 -31.92 -60.28 -27.09
C GLN A 142 -32.70 -60.89 -28.27
N THR A 143 -32.36 -60.56 -29.52
CA THR A 143 -33.02 -61.12 -30.70
C THR A 143 -32.81 -62.64 -30.79
N ARG A 144 -31.62 -63.16 -30.46
CA ARG A 144 -31.36 -64.60 -30.40
C ARG A 144 -32.19 -65.29 -29.32
N LEU A 145 -32.31 -64.67 -28.15
CA LEU A 145 -33.12 -65.19 -27.04
C LEU A 145 -34.61 -65.21 -27.41
N GLU A 146 -35.11 -64.13 -28.01
CA GLU A 146 -36.49 -64.03 -28.51
C GLU A 146 -36.79 -65.09 -29.56
N ALA A 147 -35.93 -65.27 -30.58
CA ALA A 147 -36.10 -66.30 -31.59
C ALA A 147 -36.19 -67.71 -30.97
N ARG A 148 -35.38 -67.97 -29.93
CA ARG A 148 -35.41 -69.25 -29.21
C ARG A 148 -36.66 -69.43 -28.34
N ASN A 149 -37.29 -68.36 -27.87
CA ASN A 149 -38.56 -68.39 -27.15
C ASN A 149 -39.75 -68.80 -28.03
N HIS A 150 -39.58 -68.85 -29.35
CA HIS A 150 -40.60 -69.28 -30.31
C HIS A 150 -40.51 -70.77 -30.69
N ARG A 151 -39.61 -71.55 -30.06
CA ARG A 151 -39.51 -72.98 -30.32
C ARG A 151 -40.80 -73.70 -29.88
N PRO A 152 -41.35 -74.63 -30.68
CA PRO A 152 -42.63 -75.27 -30.38
C PRO A 152 -42.50 -76.44 -29.39
N ASN A 153 -43.52 -76.64 -28.56
CA ASN A 153 -43.70 -77.83 -27.71
C ASN A 153 -42.44 -78.17 -26.87
N VAL A 154 -41.98 -79.42 -26.94
CA VAL A 154 -40.82 -79.94 -26.20
C VAL A 154 -39.48 -79.32 -26.63
N GLU A 155 -39.44 -78.68 -27.81
CA GLU A 155 -38.25 -77.97 -28.30
C GLU A 155 -38.05 -76.61 -27.60
N LEU A 156 -39.05 -76.11 -26.85
CA LEU A 156 -38.90 -74.97 -25.93
C LEU A 156 -38.07 -75.39 -24.71
N CYS A 157 -36.80 -75.66 -24.98
CA CYS A 157 -35.86 -76.22 -24.04
C CYS A 157 -34.99 -75.12 -23.42
N TYR A 158 -34.89 -75.17 -22.10
CA TYR A 158 -33.97 -74.37 -21.29
C TYR A 158 -32.55 -74.98 -21.32
N ASP A 159 -31.99 -75.06 -22.52
CA ASP A 159 -30.65 -75.62 -22.72
C ASP A 159 -29.54 -74.64 -22.27
N THR A 160 -28.29 -75.11 -22.37
CA THR A 160 -27.10 -74.32 -22.02
C THR A 160 -27.03 -73.01 -22.79
N VAL A 161 -27.35 -73.02 -24.09
CA VAL A 161 -27.30 -71.81 -24.93
C VAL A 161 -28.36 -70.80 -24.52
N HIS A 162 -29.57 -71.25 -24.18
CA HIS A 162 -30.63 -70.38 -23.65
C HIS A 162 -30.18 -69.70 -22.35
N SER A 163 -29.63 -70.48 -21.42
CA SER A 163 -29.16 -69.98 -20.12
C SER A 163 -27.99 -68.99 -20.27
N SER A 164 -27.05 -69.28 -21.17
CA SER A 164 -25.93 -68.38 -21.49
C SER A 164 -26.40 -67.07 -22.13
N LEU A 165 -27.36 -67.09 -23.06
CA LEU A 165 -27.91 -65.87 -23.67
C LEU A 165 -28.63 -64.99 -22.64
N MET A 166 -29.36 -65.58 -21.68
CA MET A 166 -29.95 -64.80 -20.60
C MET A 166 -28.90 -64.12 -19.73
N SER A 167 -27.84 -64.85 -19.34
CA SER A 167 -26.72 -64.29 -18.57
C SER A 167 -26.04 -63.15 -19.33
N GLU A 168 -25.75 -63.35 -20.62
CA GLU A 168 -25.14 -62.35 -21.48
C GLU A 168 -25.98 -61.05 -21.55
N VAL A 169 -27.29 -61.16 -21.78
CA VAL A 169 -28.19 -60.00 -21.79
C VAL A 169 -28.18 -59.29 -20.43
N GLN A 170 -28.27 -60.03 -19.33
CA GLN A 170 -28.26 -59.45 -17.98
C GLN A 170 -26.94 -58.73 -17.67
N GLU A 171 -25.80 -59.35 -18.00
CA GLU A 171 -24.47 -58.79 -17.75
C GLU A 171 -24.22 -57.52 -18.57
N ILE A 172 -24.54 -57.54 -19.87
CA ILE A 172 -24.36 -56.37 -20.73
C ILE A 172 -25.28 -55.23 -20.28
N THR A 173 -26.54 -55.53 -19.96
CA THR A 173 -27.51 -54.53 -19.47
C THR A 173 -27.05 -53.89 -18.16
N LYS A 174 -26.58 -54.70 -17.20
CA LYS A 174 -26.04 -54.22 -15.93
C LYS A 174 -24.79 -53.36 -16.14
N ASN A 175 -23.93 -53.72 -17.10
CA ASN A 175 -22.75 -52.94 -17.42
C ASN A 175 -23.11 -51.57 -18.02
N ILE A 176 -24.05 -51.54 -18.98
CA ILE A 176 -24.56 -50.29 -19.55
C ILE A 176 -25.13 -49.39 -18.46
N GLN A 177 -25.97 -49.93 -17.57
CA GLN A 177 -26.57 -49.17 -16.47
C GLN A 177 -25.50 -48.53 -15.57
N ARG A 178 -24.47 -49.29 -15.18
CA ARG A 178 -23.35 -48.76 -14.38
C ARG A 178 -22.59 -47.65 -15.11
N GLN A 179 -22.38 -47.78 -16.43
CA GLN A 179 -21.70 -46.76 -17.21
C GLN A 179 -22.53 -45.48 -17.36
N VAL A 180 -23.85 -45.60 -17.44
CA VAL A 180 -24.77 -44.45 -17.42
C VAL A 180 -24.71 -43.73 -16.08
N GLU A 181 -24.71 -44.46 -14.96
CA GLU A 181 -24.58 -43.89 -13.61
C GLU A 181 -23.26 -43.11 -13.46
N MET A 182 -22.13 -43.71 -13.86
CA MET A 182 -20.83 -43.03 -13.83
C MET A 182 -20.83 -41.73 -14.68
N MET A 183 -21.44 -41.76 -15.86
CA MET A 183 -21.53 -40.57 -16.71
C MET A 183 -22.43 -39.48 -16.11
N GLN A 184 -23.47 -39.84 -15.35
CA GLN A 184 -24.33 -38.88 -14.66
C GLN A 184 -23.61 -38.21 -13.49
N GLU A 185 -22.78 -38.96 -12.77
CA GLU A 185 -21.92 -38.42 -11.72
C GLU A 185 -20.88 -37.43 -12.25
N GLU A 186 -20.32 -37.66 -13.44
CA GLU A 186 -19.37 -36.73 -14.10
C GLU A 186 -20.00 -35.43 -14.62
N ASN A 187 -21.34 -35.29 -14.64
CA ASN A 187 -22.06 -34.08 -15.07
C ASN A 187 -22.58 -33.20 -13.90
N LEU A 188 -22.35 -33.60 -12.65
CA LEU A 188 -22.73 -32.87 -11.43
C LEU A 188 -21.59 -32.02 -10.88
#